data_AF-A0A352CUR7-F1
#
_entry.id   AF-A0A352CUR7-F1
#
_cell.length_a   1.000
_cell.length_b   1.000
_cell.length_c   1.000
_cell.angle_alpha   90.00
_cell.angle_beta   90.00
_cell.angle_gamma   90.00
#
_symmetry.space_group_name_H-M   'P 1'
#
loop_
_entity.id
_entity.type
_entity.pdbx_description
1 polymer ?
#
loop_
_entity_poly.entity_id
_entity_poly.type
_entity_poly.pdbx_seq_one_letter_code
_entity_poly.pdbx_strand_id
1 'polypeptide(L)' 'FAREVGSRVLFINEGKVQEEGTPEEIFSHPKNPRLQDFLSKVL' A
#
# COMPACT_ATOMS: atom_id res chain seq x y z
N PHE A 1 11.43 -5.58 -3.69
CA PHE A 1 10.92 -6.83 -3.07
C PHE A 1 9.38 -6.92 -3.07
N ALA A 2 8.65 -6.21 -2.20
CA ALA A 2 7.17 -6.31 -2.18
C ALA A 2 6.51 -5.91 -3.52
N ARG A 3 7.10 -4.95 -4.25
CA ARG A 3 6.70 -4.56 -5.61
C ARG A 3 6.90 -5.64 -6.68
N GLU A 4 7.86 -6.54 -6.52
CA GLU A 4 8.31 -7.44 -7.60
C GLU A 4 7.86 -8.89 -7.39
N VAL A 5 7.55 -9.28 -6.15
CA VAL A 5 7.28 -10.68 -5.78
C VAL A 5 5.91 -10.85 -5.10
N GLY A 6 5.32 -9.77 -4.59
CA GLY A 6 4.04 -9.83 -3.88
C GLY A 6 2.87 -10.08 -4.84
N SER A 7 1.98 -11.01 -4.49
CA SER A 7 0.73 -11.21 -5.25
C SER A 7 -0.39 -10.27 -4.77
N ARG A 8 -0.38 -9.91 -3.47
CA ARG A 8 -1.29 -8.96 -2.83
C ARG A 8 -0.54 -8.19 -1.75
N VAL A 9 -0.91 -6.93 -1.56
CA VAL A 9 -0.39 -6.04 -0.51
C VAL A 9 -1.57 -5.51 0.28
N LEU A 10 -1.44 -5.54 1.61
CA LEU A 10 -2.44 -5.00 2.53
C LEU A 10 -1.79 -3.88 3.35
N PHE A 11 -2.39 -2.70 3.30
CA PHE A 11 -2.05 -1.59 4.17
C PHE A 11 -2.96 -1.60 5.39
N ILE A 12 -2.36 -1.78 6.57
CA ILE A 12 -3.07 -1.86 7.84
C ILE A 12 -2.72 -0.63 8.68
N ASN A 13 -3.75 0.07 9.15
CA ASN A 13 -3.61 1.18 10.09
C ASN A 13 -4.72 1.06 11.15
N GLU A 14 -4.38 1.34 12.41
CA GLU A 14 -5.30 1.25 13.56
C GLU A 14 -6.01 -0.11 13.66
N GLY A 15 -5.28 -1.19 13.34
CA GLY A 15 -5.80 -2.56 13.39
C GLY A 15 -6.83 -2.90 12.31
N LYS A 16 -7.01 -2.04 11.29
CA LYS A 16 -7.92 -2.27 10.17
C LYS A 16 -7.19 -2.25 8.84
N VAL A 17 -7.64 -3.10 7.90
CA VAL A 17 -7.22 -3.02 6.51
C VAL A 17 -7.80 -1.74 5.92
N GLN A 18 -6.93 -0.80 5.61
CA GLN A 18 -7.29 0.50 5.05
C GLN A 18 -7.25 0.50 3.53
N GLU A 19 -6.40 -0.33 2.95
CA GLU A 19 -6.32 -0.55 1.52
C GLU A 19 -5.70 -1.92 1.23
N GLU A 20 -6.20 -2.60 0.20
CA GLU A 20 -5.63 -3.85 -0.29
C GLU A 20 -5.69 -3.90 -1.81
N GLY A 21 -4.70 -4.55 -2.43
CA GLY A 21 -4.63 -4.66 -3.88
C GLY A 21 -3.37 -5.35 -4.34
N THR A 22 -3.13 -5.33 -5.65
CA THR A 22 -1.83 -5.73 -6.21
C THR A 22 -0.74 -4.74 -5.79
N PRO A 23 0.55 -5.12 -5.83
CA PRO A 23 1.62 -4.17 -5.54
C PRO A 23 1.60 -2.95 -6.46
N GLU A 24 1.24 -3.12 -7.73
CA GLU A 24 1.16 -2.00 -8.67
C GLU A 24 0.06 -1.01 -8.28
N GLU A 25 -1.13 -1.48 -7.91
CA GLU A 25 -2.21 -0.63 -7.42
C GLU A 25 -1.81 0.10 -6.13
N ILE A 26 -1.25 -0.62 -5.15
CA ILE A 26 -0.91 -0.06 -3.84
C ILE A 26 0.25 0.94 -3.93
N PHE A 27 1.28 0.66 -4.73
CA PHE A 27 2.49 1.46 -4.73
C PHE A 27 2.57 2.52 -5.83
N SER A 28 1.84 2.37 -6.93
CA SER A 28 1.83 3.32 -8.04
C SER A 28 0.54 4.13 -8.09
N HIS A 29 -0.59 3.56 -7.64
CA HIS A 29 -1.90 4.21 -7.66
C HIS A 29 -2.65 4.09 -6.32
N PRO A 30 -2.01 4.41 -5.17
CA PRO A 30 -2.66 4.33 -3.86
C PRO A 30 -3.89 5.24 -3.81
N LYS A 31 -5.03 4.69 -3.40
CA LYS A 31 -6.31 5.43 -3.30
C LYS A 31 -6.52 6.04 -1.93
N ASN A 32 -5.95 5.44 -0.88
CA ASN A 32 -6.10 5.91 0.49
C ASN A 32 -5.12 7.07 0.78
N PRO A 33 -5.60 8.25 1.20
CA PRO A 33 -4.74 9.38 1.54
C PRO A 33 -3.71 9.05 2.63
N ARG A 34 -4.04 8.16 3.57
CA ARG A 34 -3.13 7.73 4.63
C ARG A 34 -2.01 6.85 4.08
N LEU A 35 -2.31 6.00 3.10
CA LEU A 35 -1.30 5.19 2.41
C LEU A 35 -0.37 6.10 1.59
N GLN A 36 -0.91 7.11 0.90
CA GLN A 36 -0.11 8.10 0.16
C GLN A 36 0.91 8.81 1.08
N ASP A 37 0.47 9.32 2.23
CA ASP A 37 1.35 9.94 3.23
C ASP A 37 2.40 8.94 3.75
N PHE A 38 2.00 7.70 4.01
CA PHE A 38 2.93 6.65 4.46
C PHE A 38 4.01 6.35 3.41
N LEU A 39 3.60 6.12 2.16
CA LEU A 39 4.53 5.83 1.06
C LEU A 39 5.49 7.00 0.81
N SER A 40 5.04 8.25 0.95
CA SER A 40 5.89 9.44 0.78
C SER A 40 7.04 9.55 1.80
N LYS A 41 6.95 8.83 2.93
CA LYS A 41 7.96 8.85 4.00
C LYS A 41 8.89 7.64 3.95
N VAL A 42 8.50 6.60 3.21
CA VAL A 42 9.19 5.30 3.15
C VAL A 42 9.91 5.12 1.81
N LEU A 43 9.42 5.74 0.74
CA LEU A 43 10.04 5.80 -0.59
C LEU A 43 10.88 7.08 -0.73
#